data_AF-A0A3P8K493-F1
#
_entry.id   AF-A0A3P8K493-F1
#
_cell.length_a   1.000
_cell.length_b   1.000
_cell.length_c   1.000
_cell.angle_alpha   90.00
_cell.angle_beta   90.00
_cell.angle_gamma   90.00
#
_symmetry.space_group_name_H-M   'P 1'
#
loop_
_entity.id
_entity.type
_entity.pdbx_description
1 polymer ?
#
loop_
_entity_poly.entity_id
_entity_poly.type
_entity_poly.pdbx_seq_one_letter_code
_entity_poly.pdbx_strand_id
1 'polypeptide(L)'
;MSHLGRAQGLVNLLRGSVPLARRRRVVVLPLALLNKHNLNQEMVLRLLLADPIQSQSNSSLENLLDMYHDLASEAHRHACTSAQLARQAIVEAKANDRTHSRHYLVRQMLPIVPVANYLHRLRTWAHFDPRRIDSYIDGLLPVKLSWYAWCNKLPPEPKA
;
A
#
# COMPACT_ATOMS: atom_id res chain seq x y z
N MET A 1 3.08 1.92 15.99
CA MET A 1 1.99 0.98 15.61
C MET A 1 0.87 1.62 14.80
N SER A 2 0.31 2.78 15.20
CA SER A 2 -0.78 3.44 14.44
C SER A 2 -0.46 3.69 12.95
N HIS A 3 0.76 4.15 12.64
CA HIS A 3 1.18 4.41 11.24
C HIS A 3 1.24 3.16 10.35
N LEU A 4 1.73 2.03 10.87
CA LEU A 4 1.80 0.79 10.10
C LEU A 4 0.38 0.30 9.74
N GLY A 5 -0.51 0.28 10.72
CA GLY A 5 -1.91 -0.11 10.50
C GLY A 5 -2.61 0.79 9.48
N ARG A 6 -2.35 2.11 9.52
CA ARG A 6 -2.87 3.05 8.51
C ARG A 6 -2.31 2.78 7.11
N ALA A 7 -1.00 2.57 6.98
CA ALA A 7 -0.39 2.24 5.70
C ALA A 7 -0.98 0.95 5.11
N GLN A 8 -1.15 -0.09 5.94
CA GLN A 8 -1.80 -1.34 5.54
C GLN A 8 -3.25 -1.13 5.10
N GLY A 9 -4.03 -0.35 5.87
CA GLY A 9 -5.42 -0.03 5.56
C GLY A 9 -5.54 0.67 4.19
N LEU A 10 -4.71 1.68 3.94
CA LEU A 10 -4.68 2.38 2.66
C LEU A 10 -4.28 1.46 1.50
N VAL A 11 -3.24 0.63 1.67
CA VAL A 11 -2.86 -0.35 0.65
C VAL A 11 -3.97 -1.37 0.39
N ASN A 12 -4.70 -1.80 1.41
CA ASN A 12 -5.85 -2.68 1.22
C ASN A 12 -6.97 -2.01 0.43
N LEU A 13 -7.21 -0.71 0.62
CA LEU A 13 -8.14 0.05 -0.21
C LEU A 13 -7.67 0.13 -1.67
N LEU A 14 -6.38 0.45 -1.88
CA LEU A 14 -5.76 0.51 -3.20
C LEU A 14 -5.86 -0.84 -3.94
N ARG A 15 -5.51 -1.94 -3.26
CA ARG A 15 -5.49 -3.28 -3.84
C ARG A 15 -6.89 -3.85 -4.02
N GLY A 16 -7.81 -3.51 -3.13
CA GLY A 16 -9.18 -4.01 -3.13
C GLY A 16 -10.08 -3.31 -4.14
N SER A 17 -9.75 -2.11 -4.60
CA SER A 17 -10.65 -1.29 -5.42
C SER A 17 -11.07 -1.98 -6.73
N VAL A 18 -10.12 -2.54 -7.49
CA VAL A 18 -10.40 -3.20 -8.77
C VAL A 18 -11.09 -4.55 -8.60
N PRO A 19 -10.64 -5.48 -7.74
CA PRO A 19 -11.34 -6.75 -7.54
C PRO A 19 -12.77 -6.55 -7.04
N LEU A 20 -12.99 -5.59 -6.14
CA LEU A 20 -14.33 -5.27 -5.62
C LEU A 20 -15.22 -4.64 -6.69
N ALA A 21 -14.69 -3.71 -7.48
CA ALA A 21 -15.41 -3.14 -8.62
C ALA A 21 -15.81 -4.23 -9.63
N ARG A 22 -14.87 -5.10 -10.01
CA ARG A 22 -15.09 -6.16 -11.01
C ARG A 22 -16.04 -7.26 -10.54
N ARG A 23 -15.85 -7.77 -9.32
CA ARG A 23 -16.59 -8.94 -8.82
C ARG A 23 -17.89 -8.59 -8.11
N ARG A 24 -17.95 -7.43 -7.45
CA ARG A 24 -19.08 -7.03 -6.59
C ARG A 24 -19.80 -5.79 -7.10
N ARG A 25 -19.26 -5.08 -8.10
CA ARG A 25 -19.79 -3.80 -8.60
C ARG A 25 -19.90 -2.74 -7.49
N VAL A 26 -18.94 -2.73 -6.56
CA VAL A 26 -18.90 -1.80 -5.42
C VAL A 26 -17.60 -1.02 -5.39
N VAL A 27 -17.69 0.28 -5.06
CA VAL A 27 -16.56 1.17 -4.80
C VAL A 27 -16.47 1.42 -3.29
N VAL A 28 -15.37 1.03 -2.66
CA VAL A 28 -15.14 1.16 -1.20
C VAL A 28 -14.26 2.36 -0.85
N LEU A 29 -14.20 3.36 -1.73
CA LEU A 29 -13.41 4.57 -1.51
C LEU A 29 -14.22 5.61 -0.70
N PRO A 30 -13.58 6.33 0.23
CA PRO A 30 -14.26 7.37 1.00
C PRO A 30 -14.87 8.45 0.10
N LEU A 31 -16.14 8.81 0.33
CA LEU A 31 -16.85 9.83 -0.45
C LEU A 31 -16.14 11.19 -0.44
N ALA A 32 -15.57 11.58 0.70
CA ALA A 32 -14.81 12.82 0.82
C ALA A 32 -13.58 12.84 -0.13
N LEU A 33 -12.95 11.69 -0.35
CA LEU A 33 -11.83 11.57 -1.28
C LEU A 33 -12.31 11.68 -2.73
N LEU A 34 -13.42 11.02 -3.07
CA LEU A 34 -14.01 11.11 -4.41
C LEU A 34 -14.36 12.57 -4.76
N ASN A 35 -14.99 13.28 -3.83
CA ASN A 35 -15.36 14.68 -3.99
C ASN A 35 -14.13 15.59 -4.18
N LYS A 36 -13.02 15.32 -3.47
CA LYS A 36 -11.76 16.08 -3.62
C LYS A 36 -11.24 16.04 -5.07
N HIS A 37 -11.43 14.93 -5.78
CA HIS A 37 -10.97 14.73 -7.15
C HIS A 37 -12.09 14.91 -8.19
N ASN A 38 -13.25 15.47 -7.82
CA ASN A 38 -14.40 15.65 -8.71
C ASN A 38 -14.88 14.34 -9.36
N LEU A 39 -14.85 13.24 -8.60
CA LEU A 39 -15.31 11.92 -9.04
C LEU A 39 -16.59 11.54 -8.31
N ASN A 40 -17.50 10.86 -9.00
CA ASN A 40 -18.63 10.18 -8.38
C ASN A 40 -18.42 8.65 -8.40
N GLN A 41 -19.16 7.93 -7.55
CA GLN A 41 -18.98 6.48 -7.39
C GLN A 41 -19.23 5.70 -8.69
N GLU A 42 -20.25 6.09 -9.47
CA GLU A 42 -20.60 5.43 -10.73
C GLU A 42 -19.50 5.61 -11.80
N MET A 43 -18.94 6.81 -11.91
CA MET A 43 -17.81 7.10 -12.80
C MET A 43 -16.59 6.28 -12.40
N VAL A 44 -16.25 6.25 -11.11
CA VAL A 44 -15.14 5.42 -10.62
C VAL A 44 -15.40 3.95 -10.93
N LEU A 45 -16.62 3.45 -10.70
CA LEU A 45 -16.98 2.07 -11.00
C LEU A 45 -16.77 1.77 -12.49
N ARG A 46 -17.28 2.60 -13.39
CA ARG A 46 -17.10 2.44 -14.85
C ARG A 46 -15.62 2.46 -15.25
N LEU A 47 -14.84 3.38 -14.71
CA LEU A 47 -13.41 3.49 -15.02
C LEU A 47 -12.61 2.28 -14.53
N LEU A 48 -12.92 1.75 -13.34
CA LEU A 48 -12.27 0.56 -12.78
C LEU A 48 -12.64 -0.73 -13.53
N LEU A 49 -13.82 -0.76 -14.15
CA LEU A 49 -14.29 -1.86 -14.99
C LEU A 49 -13.70 -1.82 -16.40
N ALA A 50 -13.41 -0.62 -16.91
CA ALA A 50 -12.83 -0.44 -18.24
C ALA A 50 -11.41 -1.01 -18.34
N ASP A 51 -11.08 -1.56 -19.51
CA ASP A 51 -9.73 -2.05 -19.76
C ASP A 51 -8.72 -0.90 -19.82
N PRO A 52 -7.58 -0.99 -19.10
CA PRO A 52 -6.60 0.08 -19.05
C PRO A 52 -5.91 0.35 -20.40
N ILE A 53 -5.92 -0.63 -21.31
CA ILE A 53 -5.31 -0.51 -22.65
C ILE A 53 -6.24 0.23 -23.62
N GLN A 54 -7.55 0.08 -23.46
CA GLN A 54 -8.56 0.67 -24.34
C GLN A 54 -9.11 2.02 -23.82
N SER A 55 -8.75 2.39 -22.59
CA SER A 55 -9.22 3.63 -21.98
C SER A 55 -8.54 4.83 -22.66
N GLN A 56 -9.31 5.65 -23.39
CA GLN A 56 -8.85 6.94 -23.87
C GLN A 56 -8.55 7.87 -22.70
N SER A 57 -7.48 8.66 -22.78
CA SER A 57 -7.16 9.68 -21.79
C SER A 57 -8.29 10.72 -21.76
N ASN A 58 -8.97 10.81 -20.63
CA ASN A 58 -9.95 11.85 -20.35
C ASN A 58 -9.70 12.41 -18.95
N SER A 59 -10.23 13.59 -18.67
CA SER A 59 -10.05 14.26 -17.38
C SER A 59 -10.52 13.41 -16.19
N SER A 60 -11.53 12.56 -16.39
CA SER A 60 -12.02 11.66 -15.34
C SER A 60 -11.03 10.54 -15.01
N LEU A 61 -10.32 10.01 -16.00
CA LEU A 61 -9.26 9.03 -15.82
C LEU A 61 -8.05 9.69 -15.15
N GLU A 62 -7.66 10.89 -15.55
CA GLU A 62 -6.57 11.64 -14.90
C GLU A 62 -6.89 11.90 -13.42
N ASN A 63 -8.08 12.40 -13.11
CA ASN A 63 -8.55 12.59 -11.73
C ASN A 63 -8.54 11.29 -10.91
N LEU A 64 -8.86 10.15 -11.55
CA LEU A 64 -8.81 8.84 -10.91
C LEU A 64 -7.35 8.46 -10.58
N LEU A 65 -6.43 8.63 -11.52
CA LEU A 65 -5.01 8.34 -11.33
C LEU A 65 -4.39 9.24 -10.26
N ASP A 66 -4.73 10.53 -10.24
CA ASP A 66 -4.31 11.49 -9.22
C ASP A 66 -4.83 11.10 -7.84
N MET A 67 -6.08 10.65 -7.73
CA MET A 67 -6.64 10.15 -6.48
C MET A 67 -5.88 8.90 -5.97
N TYR A 68 -5.57 7.96 -6.86
CA TYR A 68 -4.79 6.77 -6.49
C TYR A 68 -3.33 7.12 -6.15
N HIS A 69 -2.76 8.12 -6.81
CA HIS A 69 -1.46 8.68 -6.48
C HIS A 69 -1.45 9.29 -5.07
N ASP A 70 -2.44 10.10 -4.73
CA ASP A 70 -2.57 10.71 -3.40
C ASP A 70 -2.69 9.66 -2.29
N LEU A 71 -3.54 8.65 -2.50
CA LEU A 71 -3.67 7.53 -1.58
C LEU A 71 -2.37 6.73 -1.42
N ALA A 72 -1.68 6.45 -2.53
CA ALA A 72 -0.41 5.73 -2.51
C ALA A 72 0.68 6.53 -1.80
N SER A 73 0.71 7.85 -2.01
CA SER A 73 1.64 8.76 -1.37
C SER A 73 1.42 8.83 0.14
N GLU A 74 0.16 8.89 0.59
CA GLU A 74 -0.17 8.90 2.01
C GLU A 74 0.14 7.55 2.69
N ALA A 75 -0.14 6.44 2.00
CA ALA A 75 0.24 5.10 2.45
C ALA A 75 1.76 4.97 2.59
N HIS A 76 2.51 5.47 1.59
CA HIS A 76 3.97 5.49 1.60
C HIS A 76 4.51 6.32 2.77
N ARG A 77 3.97 7.53 2.98
CA ARG A 77 4.35 8.40 4.10
C ARG A 77 4.19 7.69 5.44
N HIS A 78 3.04 7.06 5.67
CA HIS A 78 2.79 6.28 6.88
C HIS A 78 3.73 5.07 7.02
N ALA A 79 4.03 4.38 5.92
CA ALA A 79 4.98 3.26 5.93
C ALA A 79 6.39 3.75 6.32
N CYS A 80 6.88 4.83 5.71
CA CYS A 80 8.18 5.44 6.01
C CYS A 80 8.27 5.91 7.46
N THR A 81 7.27 6.65 7.96
CA THR A 81 7.23 7.05 9.37
C THR A 81 7.25 5.84 10.30
N SER A 82 6.51 4.78 9.97
CA SER A 82 6.50 3.55 10.79
C SER A 82 7.86 2.85 10.82
N ALA A 83 8.57 2.82 9.69
CA ALA A 83 9.91 2.24 9.59
C ALA A 83 10.94 3.04 10.41
N GLN A 84 10.90 4.37 10.31
CA GLN A 84 11.78 5.26 11.06
C GLN A 84 11.59 5.11 12.58
N LEU A 85 10.34 5.15 13.05
CA LEU A 85 10.03 4.95 14.47
C LEU A 85 10.45 3.55 14.96
N ALA A 86 10.24 2.51 14.14
CA ALA A 86 10.68 1.16 14.49
C ALA A 86 12.21 1.05 14.61
N ARG A 87 12.97 1.74 13.75
CA ARG A 87 14.43 1.78 13.84
C ARG A 87 14.90 2.44 15.13
N GLN A 88 14.32 3.59 15.48
CA GLN A 88 14.62 4.30 16.72
C GLN A 88 14.37 3.40 17.93
N ALA A 89 13.19 2.77 18.00
CA ALA A 89 12.83 1.84 19.08
C ALA A 89 13.77 0.60 19.15
N ILE A 90 14.25 0.10 18.01
CA ILE A 90 15.21 -1.02 17.97
C ILE A 90 16.58 -0.60 18.52
N VAL A 91 17.05 0.61 18.19
CA VAL A 91 18.31 1.16 18.72
C VAL A 91 18.22 1.35 20.23
N GLU A 92 17.13 1.92 20.72
CA GLU A 92 16.86 2.10 22.16
C GLU A 92 16.76 0.76 22.90
N ALA A 93 16.06 -0.22 22.32
CA ALA A 93 15.96 -1.56 22.90
C ALA A 93 17.32 -2.25 22.98
N LYS A 94 18.21 -2.01 22.00
CA LYS A 94 19.59 -2.53 22.02
C LYS A 94 20.44 -1.86 23.10
N ALA A 95 20.32 -0.54 23.27
CA ALA A 95 21.04 0.21 24.30
C ALA A 95 20.66 -0.24 25.72
N ASN A 96 19.39 -0.63 25.91
CA ASN A 96 18.85 -1.07 27.21
C ASN A 96 18.87 -2.61 27.42
N ASP A 97 19.58 -3.36 26.56
CA ASP A 97 19.65 -4.83 26.56
C ASP A 97 18.28 -5.56 26.54
N ARG A 98 17.25 -4.95 25.93
CA ARG A 98 15.89 -5.48 25.82
C ARG A 98 15.72 -6.37 24.60
N THR A 99 16.44 -7.49 24.58
CA THR A 99 16.49 -8.40 23.42
C THR A 99 15.11 -8.93 23.00
N HIS A 100 14.27 -9.31 23.97
CA HIS A 100 12.91 -9.81 23.71
C HIS A 100 12.03 -8.75 23.03
N SER A 101 12.03 -7.52 23.52
CA SER A 101 11.26 -6.41 22.95
C SER A 101 11.70 -6.10 21.52
N ARG A 102 13.01 -6.17 21.23
CA ARG A 102 13.54 -5.98 19.88
C ARG A 102 13.01 -7.01 18.90
N HIS A 103 13.04 -8.30 19.25
CA HIS A 103 12.54 -9.37 18.38
C HIS A 103 11.05 -9.25 18.13
N TYR A 104 10.29 -8.91 19.18
CA TYR A 104 8.85 -8.66 19.06
C TYR A 104 8.54 -7.50 18.10
N LEU A 105 9.24 -6.38 18.21
CA LEU A 105 9.09 -5.23 17.32
C LEU A 105 9.40 -5.59 15.86
N VAL A 106 10.47 -6.33 15.61
CA VAL A 106 10.81 -6.77 14.24
C VAL A 106 9.68 -7.63 13.65
N ARG A 107 9.12 -8.56 14.43
CA ARG A 107 7.99 -9.40 14.00
C ARG A 107 6.73 -8.58 13.72
N GLN A 108 6.44 -7.59 14.56
CA GLN A 108 5.32 -6.67 14.33
C GLN A 108 5.48 -5.84 13.06
N MET A 109 6.72 -5.58 12.63
CA MET A 109 7.01 -4.80 11.43
C MET A 109 7.04 -5.62 10.14
N LEU A 110 6.93 -6.95 10.19
CA LEU A 110 6.87 -7.81 9.00
C LEU A 110 5.82 -7.37 7.96
N PRO A 111 4.62 -6.89 8.33
CA PRO A 111 3.63 -6.47 7.35
C PRO A 111 4.01 -5.22 6.54
N ILE A 112 5.10 -4.53 6.87
CA ILE A 112 5.60 -3.43 6.03
C ILE A 112 6.15 -3.93 4.69
N VAL A 113 6.61 -5.19 4.63
CA VAL A 113 7.17 -5.81 3.41
C VAL A 113 6.14 -5.84 2.26
N PRO A 114 4.94 -6.43 2.43
CA PRO A 114 3.94 -6.43 1.37
C PRO A 114 3.43 -5.02 1.03
N VAL A 115 3.35 -4.11 2.00
CA VAL A 115 2.98 -2.70 1.80
C VAL A 115 3.98 -2.01 0.87
N ALA A 116 5.27 -2.08 1.20
CA ALA A 116 6.34 -1.48 0.41
C ALA A 116 6.42 -2.10 -1.00
N ASN A 117 6.32 -3.43 -1.10
CA ASN A 117 6.36 -4.12 -2.39
C ASN A 117 5.19 -3.72 -3.29
N TYR A 118 3.98 -3.58 -2.73
CA TYR A 118 2.80 -3.16 -3.48
C TYR A 118 2.95 -1.72 -3.98
N LEU A 119 3.27 -0.78 -3.09
CA LEU A 119 3.43 0.65 -3.45
C LEU A 119 4.52 0.85 -4.50
N HIS A 120 5.66 0.15 -4.37
CA HIS A 120 6.73 0.22 -5.35
C HIS A 120 6.28 -0.23 -6.74
N ARG A 121 5.47 -1.30 -6.83
CA ARG A 121 4.95 -1.81 -8.11
C ARG A 121 3.87 -0.90 -8.69
N LEU A 122 2.97 -0.41 -7.84
CA LEU A 122 1.95 0.55 -8.23
C LEU A 122 2.59 1.78 -8.88
N ARG A 123 3.71 2.27 -8.32
CA ARG A 123 4.48 3.37 -8.91
C ARG A 123 5.19 2.97 -10.21
N THR A 124 6.01 1.91 -10.16
CA THR A 124 6.98 1.62 -11.23
C THR A 124 6.35 0.94 -12.44
N TRP A 125 5.37 0.05 -12.24
CA TRP A 125 4.79 -0.76 -13.32
C TRP A 125 3.39 -0.27 -13.71
N ALA A 126 2.65 0.24 -12.73
CA ALA A 126 1.26 0.62 -12.92
C ALA A 126 1.07 2.11 -13.21
N HIS A 127 2.07 2.95 -12.93
CA HIS A 127 1.95 4.41 -12.97
C HIS A 127 0.71 4.91 -12.22
N PHE A 128 0.49 4.37 -11.01
CA PHE A 128 -0.66 4.64 -10.15
C PHE A 128 -2.03 4.19 -10.68
N ASP A 129 -2.08 3.46 -11.80
CA ASP A 129 -3.30 2.80 -12.26
C ASP A 129 -3.49 1.43 -11.56
N PRO A 130 -4.45 1.27 -10.65
CA PRO A 130 -4.66 0.01 -9.94
C PRO A 130 -5.10 -1.13 -10.86
N ARG A 131 -5.67 -0.83 -12.03
CA ARG A 131 -6.19 -1.83 -12.98
C ARG A 131 -5.08 -2.67 -13.59
N ARG A 132 -3.86 -2.15 -13.62
CA ARG A 132 -2.68 -2.82 -14.21
C ARG A 132 -2.03 -3.84 -13.27
N ILE A 133 -2.37 -3.83 -11.98
CA ILE A 133 -1.73 -4.68 -10.96
C ILE A 133 -2.70 -5.61 -10.21
N ASP A 134 -3.99 -5.61 -10.56
CA ASP A 134 -5.06 -6.41 -9.95
C ASP A 134 -4.71 -7.90 -9.81
N SER A 135 -4.08 -8.47 -10.83
CA SER A 135 -3.76 -9.91 -10.88
C SER A 135 -2.42 -10.29 -10.24
N TYR A 136 -1.65 -9.35 -9.69
CA TYR A 136 -0.29 -9.63 -9.27
C TYR A 136 -0.23 -10.36 -7.91
N ILE A 137 0.55 -11.46 -7.88
CA ILE A 137 0.85 -12.24 -6.66
C ILE A 137 2.38 -12.30 -6.50
N ASP A 138 2.90 -11.81 -5.37
CA ASP A 138 4.33 -11.95 -5.02
C ASP A 138 4.58 -13.36 -4.48
N GLY A 139 4.88 -14.30 -5.39
CA GLY A 139 5.14 -15.71 -5.03
C GLY A 139 6.32 -15.91 -4.06
N LEU A 140 7.23 -14.93 -3.97
CA LEU A 140 8.38 -14.98 -3.05
C LEU A 140 8.09 -14.29 -1.70
N LEU A 141 6.91 -13.70 -1.51
CA LEU A 141 6.56 -13.00 -0.28
C LEU A 141 6.70 -13.89 0.98
N PRO A 142 6.22 -15.15 1.00
CA PRO A 142 6.36 -16.00 2.18
C PRO A 142 7.82 -16.24 2.56
N VAL A 143 8.69 -16.43 1.56
CA VAL A 143 10.14 -16.63 1.76
C VAL A 143 10.78 -15.35 2.31
N LYS A 144 10.46 -14.18 1.75
CA LYS A 144 10.96 -12.89 2.25
C LYS A 144 10.55 -12.66 3.71
N LEU A 145 9.28 -12.90 4.04
CA LEU A 145 8.78 -12.75 5.41
C LEU A 145 9.47 -13.70 6.37
N SER A 146 9.62 -14.97 5.99
CA SER A 146 10.31 -15.99 6.78
C SER A 146 11.77 -15.62 7.02
N TRP A 147 12.47 -15.11 6.00
CA TRP A 147 13.84 -14.63 6.09
C TRP A 147 13.98 -13.48 7.08
N TYR A 148 13.16 -12.44 6.97
CA TYR A 148 13.21 -11.30 7.91
C TYR A 148 12.88 -11.71 9.35
N ALA A 149 11.90 -12.60 9.52
CA ALA A 149 11.52 -13.15 10.82
C ALA A 149 12.66 -13.98 11.43
N TRP A 150 13.31 -14.84 10.63
CA TRP A 150 14.42 -15.68 11.06
C TRP A 150 15.65 -14.86 11.45
N CYS A 151 16.04 -13.91 10.58
CA CYS A 151 17.22 -13.08 10.83
C CYS A 151 17.00 -12.01 11.91
N ASN A 152 15.77 -11.81 12.41
CA ASN A 152 15.40 -10.69 13.29
C ASN A 152 15.93 -9.33 12.78
N LYS A 153 15.85 -9.14 11.47
CA LYS A 153 16.25 -7.90 10.79
C LYS A 153 15.00 -7.11 10.42
N LEU A 154 15.03 -5.82 10.69
CA LEU A 154 13.97 -4.93 10.24
C LEU A 154 13.93 -4.96 8.69
N PRO A 155 12.74 -5.07 8.09
CA PRO A 155 12.58 -4.88 6.66
C PRO A 155 13.19 -3.56 6.17
N PRO A 156 13.70 -3.52 4.94
CA PRO A 156 14.21 -2.28 4.36
C PRO A 156 13.09 -1.23 4.31
N GLU A 157 13.49 0.03 4.34
CA GLU A 157 12.53 1.13 4.19
C GLU A 157 11.81 1.02 2.85
N PRO A 158 10.52 1.42 2.79
CA PRO A 158 9.84 1.58 1.53
C PRO A 158 10.64 2.55 0.67
N LYS A 159 11.08 2.09 -0.51
CA LYS A 159 11.77 2.98 -1.46
C LYS A 159 10.74 3.94 -2.05
N ALA A 160 11.10 5.22 -2.13
CA ALA A 160 10.34 6.23 -2.85
C ALA A 160 10.18 5.83 -4.32
#